data_AF-A0A2V9RKV9-F1
#
_entry.id   AF-A0A2V9RKV9-F1
#
_cell.length_a   1.000
_cell.length_b   1.000
_cell.length_c   1.000
_cell.angle_alpha   90.00
_cell.angle_beta   90.00
_cell.angle_gamma   90.00
#
_symmetry.space_group_name_H-M   'P 1'
#
loop_
_entity.id
_entity.type
_entity.pdbx_description
1 polymer ?
#
loop_
_entity_poly.entity_id
_entity_poly.type
_entity_poly.pdbx_seq_one_letter_code
_entity_poly.pdbx_strand_id
1 'polypeptide(L)'
;MMFEGSKNAKQHYLTYMERAGANMREGGVNGTTSFDRTNYFETVPREALEYVLWLESDRMGYLTDVLTQEKLDNQRDVVKNERRQSYENVPYGRAFQMIFENLFPKGHPYSWLVIGSQEDLNAASTEDVKEFFKTYYTPNNCSLVIAGDFETEEAKRLVEKYFAPFDPGPPLERPRLWIPKLDGEKRISVLDRVPQERLYLIWPSPAYFYSGDAELDLASRILSQGKNSRLYKTLVYDKQIASDVSAFNYSLEISGAFGVVATARPSQRLDEIERVIDEEIERFALTGDVG
;
A
#
# COMPACT_ATOMS: atom_id res chain seq x y z
N MET A 1 13.23 -9.80 -4.89
CA MET A 1 13.55 -10.36 -6.23
C MET A 1 13.90 -9.31 -7.28
N MET A 2 13.10 -8.26 -7.51
CA MET A 2 13.35 -7.27 -8.59
C MET A 2 14.71 -6.56 -8.52
N PHE A 3 15.35 -6.51 -7.36
CA PHE A 3 16.69 -5.91 -7.19
C PHE A 3 17.84 -6.92 -7.28
N GLU A 4 17.58 -8.20 -7.54
CA GLU A 4 18.61 -9.26 -7.58
C GLU A 4 19.36 -9.36 -8.93
N GLY A 5 19.26 -8.31 -9.75
CA GLY A 5 19.85 -8.25 -11.09
C GLY A 5 19.02 -8.95 -12.16
N SER A 6 19.43 -8.77 -13.41
CA SER A 6 18.84 -9.31 -14.64
C SER A 6 19.92 -9.92 -15.54
N LYS A 7 19.55 -10.45 -16.71
CA LYS A 7 20.48 -11.17 -17.60
C LYS A 7 21.73 -10.37 -17.96
N ASN A 8 21.58 -9.11 -18.36
CA ASN A 8 22.68 -8.26 -18.80
C ASN A 8 23.21 -7.37 -17.66
N ALA A 9 22.43 -7.18 -16.58
CA ALA A 9 22.83 -6.49 -15.36
C ALA A 9 22.82 -7.43 -14.14
N LYS A 10 23.83 -8.32 -14.03
CA LYS A 10 23.85 -9.45 -13.08
C LYS A 10 24.08 -9.10 -11.61
N GLN A 11 24.60 -7.91 -11.31
CA GLN A 11 24.80 -7.47 -9.92
C GLN A 11 23.48 -7.02 -9.28
N HIS A 12 23.49 -6.81 -7.97
CA HIS A 12 22.35 -6.21 -7.29
C HIS A 12 22.03 -4.84 -7.92
N TYR A 13 20.76 -4.59 -8.22
CA TYR A 13 20.29 -3.42 -8.97
C TYR A 13 20.78 -2.09 -8.35
N LEU A 14 20.75 -2.01 -7.01
CA LEU A 14 21.20 -0.83 -6.27
C LEU A 14 22.68 -0.49 -6.50
N THR A 15 23.53 -1.47 -6.81
CA THR A 15 24.96 -1.22 -7.13
C THR A 15 25.11 -0.47 -8.45
N TYR A 16 24.25 -0.75 -9.44
CA TYR A 16 24.24 -0.02 -10.70
C TYR A 16 23.73 1.40 -10.51
N MET A 17 22.68 1.57 -9.70
CA MET A 17 22.13 2.89 -9.39
C MET A 17 23.11 3.79 -8.64
N GLU A 18 23.81 3.25 -7.64
CA GLU A 18 24.85 3.99 -6.92
C GLU A 18 25.94 4.49 -7.87
N ARG A 19 26.39 3.64 -8.81
CA ARG A 19 27.38 4.02 -9.84
C ARG A 19 26.85 5.03 -10.85
N ALA A 20 25.54 5.01 -11.12
CA ALA A 20 24.86 6.00 -11.94
C ALA A 20 24.70 7.35 -11.23
N GLY A 21 25.12 7.47 -9.96
CA GLY A 21 24.99 8.68 -9.17
C GLY A 21 23.60 8.88 -8.59
N ALA A 22 22.80 7.82 -8.48
CA ALA A 22 21.45 7.91 -7.94
C ALA A 22 21.46 8.41 -6.48
N ASN A 23 20.40 9.12 -6.10
CA ASN A 23 20.15 9.40 -4.69
C ASN A 23 19.86 8.06 -3.98
N MET A 24 20.72 7.66 -3.03
CA MET A 24 20.55 6.41 -2.27
C MET A 24 19.80 6.61 -0.94
N ARG A 25 19.23 7.80 -0.71
CA ARG A 25 18.39 8.12 0.46
C ARG A 25 16.91 8.02 0.12
N GLU A 26 16.05 8.37 1.08
CA GLU A 26 14.60 8.42 0.90
C GLU A 26 14.20 9.27 -0.33
N GLY A 27 13.23 8.78 -1.10
CA GLY A 27 12.83 9.36 -2.39
C GLY A 27 13.83 9.13 -3.53
N GLY A 28 14.92 8.42 -3.26
CA GLY A 28 16.02 8.17 -4.16
C GLY A 28 15.80 6.98 -5.08
N VAL A 29 16.14 5.77 -4.65
CA VAL A 29 15.93 4.52 -5.40
C VAL A 29 15.21 3.52 -4.52
N ASN A 30 14.00 3.10 -4.91
CA ASN A 30 13.26 2.08 -4.16
C ASN A 30 12.14 1.44 -4.99
N GLY A 31 11.44 0.48 -4.39
CA GLY A 31 10.19 -0.07 -4.89
C GLY A 31 9.14 -0.14 -3.78
N THR A 32 7.88 0.05 -4.15
CA THR A 32 6.74 -0.13 -3.23
C THR A 32 5.66 -0.98 -3.87
N THR A 33 5.01 -1.80 -3.05
CA THR A 33 3.86 -2.60 -3.45
C THR A 33 2.68 -2.24 -2.55
N SER A 34 1.51 -2.10 -3.17
CA SER A 34 0.23 -1.88 -2.52
C SER A 34 -0.77 -2.92 -3.03
N PHE A 35 -2.03 -2.80 -2.63
CA PHE A 35 -3.10 -3.65 -3.13
C PHE A 35 -3.28 -3.57 -4.65
N ASP A 36 -3.07 -2.39 -5.25
CA ASP A 36 -3.49 -2.12 -6.63
C ASP A 36 -2.31 -1.89 -7.58
N ARG A 37 -1.10 -1.71 -7.05
CA ARG A 37 0.09 -1.45 -7.87
C ARG A 37 1.40 -1.86 -7.22
N THR A 38 2.37 -2.18 -8.07
CA THR A 38 3.80 -2.14 -7.75
C THR A 38 4.43 -0.98 -8.51
N ASN A 39 5.32 -0.24 -7.85
CA ASN A 39 6.06 0.88 -8.44
C ASN A 39 7.54 0.76 -8.10
N TYR A 40 8.39 0.99 -9.09
CA TYR A 40 9.83 1.16 -8.93
C TYR A 40 10.20 2.57 -9.37
N PHE A 41 11.09 3.22 -8.64
CA PHE A 41 11.47 4.59 -8.93
C PHE A 41 12.92 4.85 -8.56
N GLU A 42 13.52 5.77 -9.33
CA GLU A 42 14.90 6.16 -9.19
C GLU A 42 15.07 7.66 -9.51
N THR A 43 15.78 8.36 -8.62
CA THR A 43 16.19 9.74 -8.81
C THR A 43 17.67 9.76 -9.17
N VAL A 44 17.99 10.15 -10.40
CA VAL A 44 19.34 10.14 -10.96
C VAL A 44 19.71 11.49 -11.61
N PRO A 45 21.00 11.80 -11.80
CA PRO A 45 21.42 12.89 -12.67
C PRO A 45 20.89 12.69 -14.10
N ARG A 46 20.57 13.78 -14.81
CA ARG A 46 20.01 13.72 -16.16
C ARG A 46 20.90 12.96 -17.15
N GLU A 47 22.22 13.01 -16.94
CA GLU A 47 23.23 12.33 -17.76
C GLU A 47 23.12 10.79 -17.67
N ALA A 48 22.47 10.27 -16.62
CA ALA A 48 22.25 8.84 -16.43
C ALA A 48 20.95 8.32 -17.05
N LEU A 49 20.12 9.16 -17.68
CA LEU A 49 18.80 8.78 -18.18
C LEU A 49 18.85 7.56 -19.12
N GLU A 50 19.71 7.58 -20.14
CA GLU A 50 19.87 6.46 -21.06
C GLU A 50 20.28 5.16 -20.34
N TYR A 51 21.19 5.27 -19.38
CA TYR A 51 21.68 4.12 -18.63
C TYR A 51 20.59 3.50 -17.75
N VAL A 52 19.76 4.32 -17.11
CA VAL A 52 18.62 3.86 -16.31
C VAL A 52 17.55 3.22 -17.20
N LEU A 53 17.19 3.85 -18.32
CA LEU A 53 16.22 3.27 -19.26
C LEU A 53 16.68 1.91 -19.77
N TRP A 54 17.97 1.77 -20.08
CA TRP A 54 18.55 0.47 -20.42
C TRP A 54 18.42 -0.54 -19.27
N LEU A 55 18.75 -0.18 -18.03
CA LEU A 55 18.64 -1.07 -16.87
C LEU A 55 17.20 -1.52 -16.59
N GLU A 56 16.24 -0.58 -16.66
CA GLU A 56 14.83 -0.87 -16.48
C GLU A 56 14.29 -1.78 -17.59
N SER A 57 14.71 -1.55 -18.83
CA SER A 57 14.37 -2.42 -19.95
C SER A 57 14.94 -3.83 -19.76
N ASP A 58 16.17 -3.96 -19.25
CA ASP A 58 16.79 -5.26 -19.01
C ASP A 58 16.08 -6.02 -17.88
N ARG A 59 15.68 -5.30 -16.84
CA ARG A 59 14.89 -5.84 -15.73
C ARG A 59 13.50 -6.28 -16.18
N MET A 60 12.83 -5.51 -17.03
CA MET A 60 11.53 -5.89 -17.59
C MET A 60 11.64 -7.12 -18.51
N GLY A 61 12.61 -7.13 -19.43
CA GLY A 61 12.69 -8.15 -20.47
C GLY A 61 13.34 -9.46 -20.03
N TYR A 62 14.26 -9.41 -19.07
CA TYR A 62 15.19 -10.52 -18.84
C TYR A 62 15.44 -10.87 -17.37
N LEU A 63 14.61 -10.40 -16.44
CA LEU A 63 14.72 -10.78 -15.03
C LEU A 63 14.54 -12.29 -14.85
N THR A 64 13.55 -12.90 -15.52
CA THR A 64 13.22 -14.31 -15.32
C THR A 64 14.37 -15.27 -15.67
N ASP A 65 15.29 -14.85 -16.52
CA ASP A 65 16.46 -15.62 -16.94
C ASP A 65 17.44 -15.85 -15.79
N VAL A 66 17.39 -15.02 -14.74
CA VAL A 66 18.30 -15.08 -13.59
C VAL A 66 17.61 -15.38 -12.26
N LEU A 67 16.31 -15.71 -12.30
CA LEU A 67 15.56 -16.16 -11.13
C LEU A 67 15.87 -17.64 -10.85
N THR A 68 16.57 -17.88 -9.75
CA THR A 68 16.93 -19.21 -9.24
C THR A 68 16.19 -19.51 -7.94
N GLN A 69 16.07 -20.79 -7.61
CA GLN A 69 15.49 -21.23 -6.34
C GLN A 69 16.26 -20.66 -5.14
N GLU A 70 17.59 -20.60 -5.21
CA GLU A 70 18.44 -20.00 -4.17
C GLU A 70 18.08 -18.53 -3.90
N LYS A 71 17.92 -17.72 -4.96
CA LYS A 71 17.51 -16.31 -4.81
C LYS A 71 16.11 -16.19 -4.22
N LEU A 72 15.20 -17.08 -4.62
CA LEU A 72 13.85 -17.12 -4.06
C LEU A 72 13.87 -17.48 -2.57
N ASP A 73 14.62 -18.50 -2.17
CA ASP A 73 14.69 -18.94 -0.77
C ASP A 73 15.29 -17.83 0.12
N ASN A 74 16.37 -17.19 -0.32
CA ASN A 74 16.96 -16.05 0.37
C ASN A 74 15.95 -14.91 0.56
N GLN A 75 15.23 -14.54 -0.49
CA GLN A 75 14.24 -13.46 -0.44
C GLN A 75 13.00 -13.84 0.38
N ARG A 76 12.60 -15.12 0.33
CA ARG A 76 11.50 -15.65 1.15
C ARG A 76 11.81 -15.49 2.63
N ASP A 77 13.04 -15.80 3.05
CA ASP A 77 13.44 -15.65 4.46
C ASP A 77 13.48 -14.19 4.91
N VAL A 78 13.91 -13.27 4.03
CA VAL A 78 13.82 -11.81 4.29
C VAL A 78 12.37 -11.38 4.50
N VAL A 79 11.46 -11.75 3.59
CA VAL A 79 10.04 -11.37 3.67
C VAL A 79 9.35 -11.95 4.91
N LYS A 80 9.66 -13.19 5.29
CA LYS A 80 9.16 -13.78 6.54
C LYS A 80 9.63 -13.02 7.78
N ASN A 81 10.90 -12.62 7.81
CA ASN A 81 11.43 -11.84 8.91
C ASN A 81 10.82 -10.44 8.97
N GLU A 82 10.62 -9.80 7.81
CA GLU A 82 9.89 -8.53 7.70
C GLU A 82 8.47 -8.67 8.24
N ARG A 83 7.73 -9.72 7.84
CA ARG A 83 6.37 -9.97 8.35
C ARG A 83 6.35 -10.07 9.88
N ARG A 84 7.27 -10.85 10.45
CA ARG A 84 7.39 -11.01 11.91
C ARG A 84 7.68 -9.68 12.60
N GLN A 85 8.58 -8.88 12.06
CA GLN A 85 8.97 -7.61 12.67
C GLN A 85 7.90 -6.53 12.51
N SER A 86 7.26 -6.43 11.35
CA SER A 86 6.34 -5.34 11.00
C SER A 86 4.89 -5.57 11.40
N TYR A 87 4.48 -6.83 11.63
CA TYR A 87 3.07 -7.17 11.89
C TYR A 87 2.88 -8.01 13.16
N GLU A 88 3.76 -8.98 13.42
CA GLU A 88 3.53 -9.97 14.49
C GLU A 88 4.15 -9.56 15.83
N ASN A 89 5.28 -8.83 15.81
CA ASN A 89 6.03 -8.44 17.01
C ASN A 89 5.93 -6.95 17.36
N VAL A 90 4.99 -6.21 16.77
CA VAL A 90 4.75 -4.80 17.07
C VAL A 90 3.34 -4.58 17.61
N PRO A 91 3.17 -3.67 18.60
CA PRO A 91 1.85 -3.31 19.08
C PRO A 91 0.92 -2.93 17.94
N TYR A 92 -0.30 -3.48 17.96
CA TYR A 92 -1.35 -3.24 16.97
C TYR A 92 -1.06 -3.72 15.54
N GLY A 93 0.09 -4.36 15.26
CA GLY A 93 0.49 -4.75 13.89
C GLY A 93 -0.49 -5.70 13.20
N ARG A 94 -1.23 -6.50 13.98
CA ARG A 94 -2.24 -7.43 13.49
C ARG A 94 -3.60 -6.80 13.22
N ALA A 95 -3.84 -5.57 13.67
CA ALA A 95 -5.17 -4.95 13.62
C ALA A 95 -5.69 -4.83 12.19
N PHE A 96 -4.89 -4.28 11.27
CA PHE A 96 -5.29 -4.12 9.87
C PHE A 96 -5.50 -5.44 9.15
N GLN A 97 -4.73 -6.49 9.47
CA GLN A 97 -4.97 -7.82 8.92
C GLN A 97 -6.38 -8.30 9.31
N MET A 98 -6.72 -8.24 10.59
CA MET A 98 -8.02 -8.69 11.09
C MET A 98 -9.17 -7.83 10.55
N ILE A 99 -8.96 -6.50 10.41
CA ILE A 99 -9.94 -5.60 9.81
C ILE A 99 -10.22 -6.01 8.37
N PHE A 100 -9.19 -6.17 7.52
CA PHE A 100 -9.37 -6.45 6.09
C PHE A 100 -9.99 -7.83 5.86
N GLU A 101 -9.57 -8.85 6.63
CA GLU A 101 -10.15 -10.20 6.60
C GLU A 101 -11.65 -10.22 6.97
N ASN A 102 -12.14 -9.24 7.75
CA ASN A 102 -13.53 -9.17 8.20
C ASN A 102 -14.40 -8.15 7.44
N LEU A 103 -13.75 -7.12 6.86
CA LEU A 103 -14.38 -6.08 6.05
C LEU A 103 -14.66 -6.59 4.64
N PHE A 104 -13.71 -7.30 4.03
CA PHE A 104 -13.82 -7.82 2.69
C PHE A 104 -14.19 -9.31 2.71
N PRO A 105 -15.21 -9.74 1.94
CA PRO A 105 -15.64 -11.14 1.94
C PRO A 105 -14.56 -12.05 1.35
N LYS A 106 -14.60 -13.34 1.71
CA LYS A 106 -13.69 -14.34 1.16
C LYS A 106 -13.75 -14.33 -0.38
N GLY A 107 -12.58 -14.26 -1.01
CA GLY A 107 -12.44 -14.19 -2.47
C GLY A 107 -12.32 -12.75 -3.01
N HIS A 108 -12.55 -11.74 -2.18
CA HIS A 108 -12.23 -10.37 -2.51
C HIS A 108 -10.70 -10.16 -2.48
N PRO A 109 -10.07 -9.51 -3.48
CA PRO A 109 -8.61 -9.32 -3.53
C PRO A 109 -8.00 -8.59 -2.31
N TYR A 110 -8.81 -7.79 -1.63
CA TYR A 110 -8.43 -7.08 -0.39
C TYR A 110 -8.72 -7.85 0.90
N SER A 111 -9.10 -9.13 0.84
CA SER A 111 -9.40 -9.92 2.06
C SER A 111 -8.17 -10.49 2.77
N TRP A 112 -6.95 -10.08 2.37
CA TRP A 112 -5.67 -10.36 3.02
C TRP A 112 -4.75 -9.16 2.84
N LEU A 113 -3.63 -9.07 3.56
CA LEU A 113 -2.67 -7.96 3.38
C LEU A 113 -1.67 -8.26 2.25
N VAL A 114 -1.09 -7.19 1.67
CA VAL A 114 -0.09 -7.25 0.59
C VAL A 114 1.08 -8.20 0.88
N ILE A 115 1.50 -8.31 2.14
CA ILE A 115 2.61 -9.20 2.57
C ILE A 115 2.27 -10.70 2.44
N GLY A 116 1.00 -11.06 2.25
CA GLY A 116 0.53 -12.44 2.11
C GLY A 116 0.60 -13.25 3.40
N SER A 117 0.33 -14.56 3.30
CA SER A 117 0.37 -15.47 4.44
C SER A 117 1.71 -16.21 4.55
N GLN A 118 2.02 -16.69 5.75
CA GLN A 118 3.20 -17.53 5.98
C GLN A 118 3.16 -18.84 5.17
N GLU A 119 1.96 -19.38 4.95
CA GLU A 119 1.70 -20.58 4.16
C GLU A 119 1.99 -20.35 2.68
N ASP A 120 1.42 -19.28 2.09
CA ASP A 120 1.63 -18.94 0.68
C ASP A 120 3.11 -18.61 0.40
N LEU A 121 3.77 -17.89 1.32
CA LEU A 121 5.20 -17.61 1.20
C LEU A 121 6.03 -18.89 1.19
N ASN A 122 5.66 -19.91 1.97
CA ASN A 122 6.34 -21.21 1.97
C ASN A 122 6.06 -22.02 0.71
N ALA A 123 4.84 -21.94 0.18
CA ALA A 123 4.39 -22.73 -0.97
C ALA A 123 4.88 -22.18 -2.32
N ALA A 124 5.11 -20.86 -2.42
CA ALA A 124 5.49 -20.19 -3.66
C ALA A 124 6.75 -20.80 -4.30
N SER A 125 6.65 -21.26 -5.55
CA SER A 125 7.74 -21.83 -6.33
C SER A 125 8.43 -20.80 -7.22
N THR A 126 9.57 -21.16 -7.80
CA THR A 126 10.26 -20.27 -8.76
C THR A 126 9.43 -20.08 -10.02
N GLU A 127 8.66 -21.09 -10.40
CA GLU A 127 7.73 -21.09 -11.53
C GLU A 127 6.58 -20.11 -11.29
N ASP A 128 5.97 -20.11 -10.09
CA ASP A 128 4.90 -19.17 -9.73
C ASP A 128 5.39 -17.71 -9.86
N VAL A 129 6.61 -17.41 -9.39
CA VAL A 129 7.20 -16.06 -9.49
C VAL A 129 7.46 -15.68 -10.94
N LYS A 130 7.96 -16.62 -11.77
CA LYS A 130 8.19 -16.38 -13.20
C LYS A 130 6.88 -16.17 -13.96
N GLU A 131 5.85 -16.94 -13.63
CA GLU A 131 4.52 -16.83 -14.22
C GLU A 131 3.87 -15.50 -13.84
N PHE A 132 3.92 -15.12 -12.57
CA PHE A 132 3.44 -13.83 -12.09
C PHE A 132 4.14 -12.68 -12.84
N PHE A 133 5.47 -12.74 -12.96
CA PHE A 133 6.23 -11.72 -13.68
C PHE A 133 5.82 -11.64 -15.15
N LYS A 134 5.77 -12.77 -15.87
CA LYS A 134 5.38 -12.80 -17.30
C LYS A 134 3.95 -12.34 -17.54
N THR A 135 3.06 -12.53 -16.56
CA THR A 135 1.65 -12.12 -16.67
C THR A 135 1.49 -10.63 -16.44
N TYR A 136 2.11 -10.08 -15.39
CA TYR A 136 1.81 -8.73 -14.90
C TYR A 136 2.87 -7.68 -15.24
N TYR A 137 4.14 -8.06 -15.49
CA TYR A 137 5.25 -7.13 -15.78
C TYR A 137 5.47 -6.99 -17.29
N THR A 138 4.43 -6.59 -18.01
CA THR A 138 4.41 -6.51 -19.46
C THR A 138 4.24 -5.07 -19.94
N PRO A 139 4.72 -4.70 -21.15
CA PRO A 139 4.63 -3.32 -21.63
C PRO A 139 3.21 -2.74 -21.64
N ASN A 140 2.20 -3.56 -21.97
CA ASN A 140 0.78 -3.17 -21.99
C ASN A 140 0.11 -3.11 -20.60
N ASN A 141 0.83 -3.45 -19.53
CA ASN A 141 0.40 -3.26 -18.14
C ASN A 141 1.34 -2.33 -17.35
N CYS A 142 2.24 -1.63 -18.02
CA CYS A 142 3.21 -0.73 -17.40
C CYS A 142 2.92 0.73 -17.77
N SER A 143 3.29 1.66 -16.91
CA SER A 143 3.35 3.08 -17.21
C SER A 143 4.71 3.61 -16.77
N LEU A 144 5.40 4.30 -17.67
CA LEU A 144 6.70 4.92 -17.41
C LEU A 144 6.51 6.43 -17.24
N VAL A 145 7.04 6.97 -16.14
CA VAL A 145 7.00 8.41 -15.84
C VAL A 145 8.43 8.92 -15.73
N ILE A 146 8.76 9.94 -16.52
CA ILE A 146 10.05 10.63 -16.48
C ILE A 146 9.76 12.10 -16.16
N ALA A 147 10.31 12.60 -15.06
CA ALA A 147 10.13 13.98 -14.61
C ALA A 147 11.49 14.57 -14.17
N GLY A 148 11.85 15.73 -14.70
CA GLY A 148 13.14 16.37 -14.42
C GLY A 148 13.60 17.29 -15.55
N ASP A 149 14.90 17.59 -15.57
CA ASP A 149 15.57 18.37 -16.61
C ASP A 149 16.06 17.46 -17.75
N PHE A 150 15.27 17.31 -18.82
CA PHE A 150 15.60 16.51 -19.99
C PHE A 150 14.91 17.01 -21.27
N GLU A 151 15.47 16.68 -22.42
CA GLU A 151 14.87 16.93 -23.72
C GLU A 151 13.82 15.86 -24.05
N THR A 152 12.55 16.26 -24.20
CA THR A 152 11.42 15.33 -24.37
C THR A 152 11.57 14.41 -25.58
N GLU A 153 12.02 14.95 -26.71
CA GLU A 153 12.16 14.15 -27.94
C GLU A 153 13.31 13.15 -27.85
N GLU A 154 14.39 13.47 -27.12
CA GLU A 154 15.45 12.49 -26.85
C GLU A 154 14.98 11.40 -25.90
N ALA A 155 14.27 11.77 -24.82
CA ALA A 155 13.71 10.79 -23.89
C ALA A 155 12.77 9.80 -24.61
N LYS A 156 11.88 10.28 -25.50
CA LYS A 156 11.03 9.39 -26.31
C LYS A 156 11.83 8.45 -27.19
N ARG A 157 12.87 8.94 -27.87
CA ARG A 157 13.76 8.08 -28.70
C ARG A 157 14.43 6.99 -27.86
N LEU A 158 14.90 7.33 -26.66
CA LEU A 158 15.51 6.36 -25.75
C LEU A 158 14.49 5.34 -25.24
N VAL A 159 13.29 5.79 -24.88
CA VAL A 159 12.20 4.88 -24.47
C VAL A 159 11.85 3.92 -25.61
N GLU A 160 11.69 4.42 -26.84
CA GLU A 160 11.45 3.56 -28.02
C GLU A 160 12.62 2.58 -28.23
N LYS A 161 13.86 3.07 -28.17
CA LYS A 161 15.06 2.23 -28.34
C LYS A 161 15.10 1.04 -27.38
N TYR A 162 14.74 1.25 -26.12
CA TYR A 162 14.89 0.23 -25.07
C TYR A 162 13.64 -0.62 -24.83
N PHE A 163 12.45 -0.07 -24.99
CA PHE A 163 11.21 -0.76 -24.65
C PHE A 163 10.42 -1.27 -25.87
N ALA A 164 10.56 -0.67 -27.06
CA ALA A 164 9.86 -1.14 -28.26
C ALA A 164 10.19 -2.59 -28.70
N PRO A 165 11.38 -3.15 -28.40
CA PRO A 165 11.66 -4.56 -28.70
C PRO A 165 10.81 -5.58 -27.93
N PHE A 166 10.11 -5.18 -26.87
CA PHE A 166 9.30 -6.09 -26.06
C PHE A 166 7.86 -6.14 -26.54
N ASP A 167 7.40 -7.36 -26.82
CA ASP A 167 6.01 -7.59 -27.18
C ASP A 167 5.07 -7.29 -25.98
N PRO A 168 3.84 -6.82 -26.24
CA PRO A 168 2.82 -6.76 -25.20
C PRO A 168 2.53 -8.17 -24.67
N GLY A 169 2.26 -8.27 -23.37
CA GLY A 169 1.73 -9.47 -22.76
C GLY A 169 0.25 -9.70 -23.11
N PRO A 170 -0.34 -10.79 -22.59
CA PRO A 170 -1.76 -11.05 -22.78
C PRO A 170 -2.60 -9.89 -22.22
N PRO A 171 -3.78 -9.61 -22.81
CA PRO A 171 -4.74 -8.67 -22.21
C PRO A 171 -5.09 -9.11 -20.79
N LEU A 172 -5.00 -8.19 -19.84
CA LEU A 172 -5.35 -8.45 -18.45
C LEU A 172 -6.80 -8.06 -18.19
N GLU A 173 -7.52 -8.94 -17.49
CA GLU A 173 -8.83 -8.60 -16.96
C GLU A 173 -8.65 -7.62 -15.79
N ARG A 174 -9.23 -6.42 -15.93
CA ARG A 174 -9.27 -5.44 -14.83
C ARG A 174 -10.37 -5.85 -13.85
N PRO A 175 -10.09 -5.86 -12.54
CA PRO A 175 -11.11 -6.19 -11.56
C PRO A 175 -12.23 -5.14 -11.62
N ARG A 176 -13.46 -5.60 -11.45
CA ARG A 176 -14.63 -4.71 -11.43
C ARG A 176 -14.80 -4.14 -10.04
N LEU A 177 -15.47 -2.99 -9.95
CA LEU A 177 -15.91 -2.42 -8.68
C LEU A 177 -16.61 -3.49 -7.83
N TRP A 178 -16.15 -3.63 -6.60
CA TRP A 178 -16.66 -4.60 -5.65
C TRP A 178 -16.64 -4.02 -4.23
N ILE A 179 -17.46 -3.00 -4.00
CA ILE A 179 -17.66 -2.46 -2.65
C ILE A 179 -18.45 -3.51 -1.83
N PRO A 180 -17.89 -4.05 -0.73
CA PRO A 180 -18.56 -5.09 0.02
C PRO A 180 -19.79 -4.55 0.74
N LYS A 181 -20.87 -5.34 0.75
CA LYS A 181 -22.02 -5.12 1.61
C LYS A 181 -21.89 -6.01 2.83
N LEU A 182 -21.91 -5.41 4.01
CA LEU A 182 -21.92 -6.15 5.27
C LEU A 182 -23.38 -6.51 5.62
N ASP A 183 -23.60 -7.74 6.09
CA ASP A 183 -24.94 -8.19 6.54
C ASP A 183 -25.35 -7.57 7.89
N GLY A 184 -24.45 -6.82 8.51
CA GLY A 184 -24.64 -6.14 9.79
C GLY A 184 -23.31 -5.69 10.39
N GLU A 185 -23.40 -5.09 11.57
CA GLU A 185 -22.24 -4.72 12.36
C GLU A 185 -21.49 -5.97 12.84
N LYS A 186 -20.17 -5.97 12.69
CA LYS A 186 -19.28 -7.02 13.22
C LYS A 186 -18.41 -6.44 14.33
N ARG A 187 -18.50 -7.01 15.53
CA ARG A 187 -17.63 -6.65 16.66
C ARG A 187 -16.59 -7.74 16.90
N ILE A 188 -15.32 -7.34 16.93
CA ILE A 188 -14.20 -8.24 17.17
C ILE A 188 -13.38 -7.67 18.32
N SER A 189 -13.19 -8.44 19.38
CA SER A 189 -12.38 -8.08 20.53
C SER A 189 -11.17 -9.00 20.60
N VAL A 190 -9.97 -8.42 20.68
CA VAL A 190 -8.72 -9.16 20.69
C VAL A 190 -7.87 -8.66 21.84
N LEU A 191 -7.44 -9.59 22.70
CA LEU A 191 -6.43 -9.32 23.70
C LEU A 191 -5.06 -9.46 23.04
N ASP A 192 -4.26 -8.39 23.12
CA ASP A 192 -2.93 -8.34 22.53
C ASP A 192 -1.97 -7.59 23.46
N ARG A 193 -0.66 -7.74 23.22
CA ARG A 193 0.39 -7.06 23.97
C ARG A 193 0.54 -5.62 23.46
N VAL A 194 -0.34 -4.74 23.92
CA VAL A 194 -0.38 -3.32 23.54
C VAL A 194 -0.22 -2.40 24.76
N PRO A 195 0.36 -1.19 24.60
CA PRO A 195 0.53 -0.26 25.71
C PRO A 195 -0.79 0.40 26.15
N GLN A 196 -1.76 0.54 25.24
CA GLN A 196 -3.07 1.12 25.48
C GLN A 196 -4.13 0.36 24.67
N GLU A 197 -5.36 0.34 25.15
CA GLU A 197 -6.47 -0.19 24.38
C GLU A 197 -6.80 0.75 23.21
N ARG A 198 -7.24 0.18 22.10
CA ARG A 198 -7.56 0.95 20.89
C ARG A 198 -8.82 0.44 20.24
N LEU A 199 -9.71 1.37 19.90
CA LEU A 199 -10.93 1.13 19.16
C LEU A 199 -10.69 1.42 17.68
N TYR A 200 -11.20 0.54 16.81
CA TYR A 200 -11.21 0.69 15.36
C TYR A 200 -12.65 0.57 14.88
N LEU A 201 -13.18 1.63 14.28
CA LEU A 201 -14.49 1.66 13.61
C LEU A 201 -14.23 1.82 12.12
N ILE A 202 -14.60 0.82 11.32
CA ILE A 202 -14.20 0.73 9.91
C ILE A 202 -15.43 0.37 9.06
N TRP A 203 -15.63 1.12 7.98
CA TRP A 203 -16.73 0.94 7.04
C TRP A 203 -16.18 0.73 5.61
N PRO A 204 -16.83 -0.08 4.77
CA PRO A 204 -16.56 -0.07 3.34
C PRO A 204 -16.78 1.33 2.77
N SER A 205 -15.85 1.81 1.95
CA SER A 205 -15.98 3.09 1.25
C SER A 205 -15.94 2.90 -0.27
N PRO A 206 -16.30 3.93 -1.06
CA PRO A 206 -16.16 3.90 -2.51
C PRO A 206 -14.72 3.64 -2.97
N ALA A 207 -14.57 3.19 -4.21
CA ALA A 207 -13.29 3.11 -4.88
C ALA A 207 -12.69 4.50 -5.14
N TYR A 208 -11.37 4.57 -5.31
CA TYR A 208 -10.68 5.84 -5.56
C TYR A 208 -11.19 6.49 -6.86
N PHE A 209 -11.32 7.82 -6.86
CA PHE A 209 -11.90 8.62 -7.95
C PHE A 209 -13.40 8.37 -8.26
N TYR A 210 -14.13 7.66 -7.41
CA TYR A 210 -15.59 7.56 -7.50
C TYR A 210 -16.29 8.57 -6.57
N SER A 211 -17.57 8.84 -6.85
CA SER A 211 -18.38 9.72 -6.00
C SER A 211 -18.40 9.22 -4.55
N GLY A 212 -18.14 10.11 -3.61
CA GLY A 212 -18.01 9.81 -2.19
C GLY A 212 -16.56 9.66 -1.71
N ASP A 213 -15.60 9.41 -2.61
CA ASP A 213 -14.18 9.25 -2.23
C ASP A 213 -13.56 10.55 -1.71
N ALA A 214 -13.60 11.61 -2.53
CA ALA A 214 -13.07 12.92 -2.15
C ALA A 214 -13.83 13.55 -0.98
N GLU A 215 -15.13 13.28 -0.88
CA GLU A 215 -15.97 13.70 0.23
C GLU A 215 -15.56 13.04 1.55
N LEU A 216 -15.21 11.75 1.52
CA LEU A 216 -14.71 11.02 2.69
C LEU A 216 -13.29 11.46 3.08
N ASP A 217 -12.44 11.80 2.12
CA ASP A 217 -11.16 12.45 2.40
C ASP A 217 -11.38 13.76 3.18
N LEU A 218 -12.29 14.62 2.73
CA LEU A 218 -12.62 15.86 3.42
C LEU A 218 -13.23 15.60 4.80
N ALA A 219 -14.15 14.63 4.90
CA ALA A 219 -14.77 14.25 6.16
C ALA A 219 -13.72 13.79 7.18
N SER A 220 -12.75 12.96 6.78
CA SER A 220 -11.67 12.51 7.66
C SER A 220 -10.85 13.68 8.22
N ARG A 221 -10.59 14.70 7.39
CA ARG A 221 -9.84 15.89 7.79
C ARG A 221 -10.62 16.74 8.79
N ILE A 222 -11.90 16.98 8.54
CA ILE A 222 -12.77 17.73 9.47
C ILE A 222 -12.91 16.98 10.81
N LEU A 223 -13.04 15.66 10.74
CA LEU A 223 -13.24 14.83 11.92
C LEU A 223 -12.00 14.76 12.81
N SER A 224 -10.79 14.63 12.26
CA SER A 224 -9.60 14.38 13.09
C SER A 224 -8.32 15.16 12.76
N GLN A 225 -8.25 15.91 11.65
CA GLN A 225 -6.99 16.58 11.27
C GLN A 225 -6.77 17.86 12.08
N GLY A 226 -5.74 17.83 12.93
CA GLY A 226 -5.34 18.97 13.75
C GLY A 226 -6.12 19.10 15.06
N LYS A 227 -5.65 19.97 15.95
CA LYS A 227 -6.13 20.06 17.34
C LYS A 227 -7.52 20.67 17.50
N ASN A 228 -8.03 21.33 16.46
CA ASN A 228 -9.37 21.92 16.45
C ASN A 228 -10.40 21.02 15.75
N SER A 229 -9.99 19.84 15.26
CA SER A 229 -10.90 18.89 14.64
C SER A 229 -11.92 18.35 15.64
N ARG A 230 -13.08 17.94 15.13
CA ARG A 230 -14.25 17.57 15.96
C ARG A 230 -13.93 16.46 16.96
N LEU A 231 -13.42 15.32 16.48
CA LEU A 231 -13.10 14.18 17.32
C LEU A 231 -11.95 14.49 18.28
N TYR A 232 -10.91 15.21 17.83
CA TYR A 232 -9.79 15.55 18.72
C TYR A 232 -10.26 16.44 19.87
N LYS A 233 -11.00 17.50 19.56
CA LYS A 233 -11.53 18.42 20.56
C LYS A 233 -12.40 17.67 21.58
N THR A 234 -13.37 16.88 21.11
CA THR A 234 -14.29 16.17 22.01
C THR A 234 -13.61 15.06 22.83
N LEU A 235 -12.88 14.15 22.18
CA LEU A 235 -12.34 12.95 22.84
C LEU A 235 -11.05 13.20 23.62
N VAL A 236 -10.15 14.02 23.07
CA VAL A 236 -8.78 14.21 23.59
C VAL A 236 -8.69 15.43 24.50
N TYR A 237 -9.30 16.56 24.12
CA TYR A 237 -9.20 17.82 24.86
C TYR A 237 -10.29 17.98 25.92
N ASP A 238 -11.56 17.92 25.53
CA ASP A 238 -12.71 18.22 26.40
C ASP A 238 -12.98 17.07 27.38
N LYS A 239 -13.23 15.85 26.87
CA LYS A 239 -13.56 14.69 27.71
C LYS A 239 -12.34 13.97 28.26
N GLN A 240 -11.20 14.11 27.60
CA GLN A 240 -9.95 13.43 27.96
C GLN A 240 -10.11 11.92 28.13
N ILE A 241 -10.92 11.27 27.29
CA ILE A 241 -11.13 9.80 27.32
C ILE A 241 -10.23 9.06 26.33
N ALA A 242 -9.72 9.77 25.31
CA ALA A 242 -8.71 9.26 24.39
C ALA A 242 -7.39 10.03 24.55
N SER A 243 -6.26 9.35 24.33
CA SER A 243 -4.96 10.00 24.17
C SER A 243 -4.72 10.47 22.75
N ASP A 244 -5.35 9.81 21.77
CA ASP A 244 -5.23 10.11 20.35
C ASP A 244 -6.48 9.63 19.61
N VAL A 245 -6.83 10.33 18.52
CA VAL A 245 -7.90 9.93 17.60
C VAL A 245 -7.55 10.37 16.18
N SER A 246 -7.78 9.48 15.22
CA SER A 246 -7.60 9.74 13.79
C SER A 246 -8.77 9.16 13.01
N ALA A 247 -9.12 9.82 11.91
CA ALA A 247 -10.02 9.35 10.88
C ALA A 247 -9.24 9.32 9.56
N PHE A 248 -9.54 8.36 8.70
CA PHE A 248 -8.89 8.22 7.41
C PHE A 248 -9.85 7.62 6.39
N ASN A 249 -9.61 7.95 5.12
CA ASN A 249 -10.16 7.23 4.00
C ASN A 249 -9.02 6.49 3.31
N TYR A 250 -9.15 5.18 3.18
CA TYR A 250 -8.20 4.30 2.51
C TYR A 250 -8.80 3.86 1.18
N SER A 251 -8.62 4.71 0.17
CA SER A 251 -9.17 4.52 -1.17
C SER A 251 -8.37 3.50 -1.98
N LEU A 252 -9.04 2.52 -2.56
CA LEU A 252 -8.46 1.45 -3.39
C LEU A 252 -9.19 1.33 -4.74
N GLU A 253 -8.64 0.57 -5.69
CA GLU A 253 -9.11 0.54 -7.09
C GLU A 253 -10.56 0.08 -7.25
N ILE A 254 -10.97 -0.92 -6.48
CA ILE A 254 -12.30 -1.53 -6.62
C ILE A 254 -13.24 -1.31 -5.43
N SER A 255 -12.73 -0.73 -4.35
CA SER A 255 -13.44 -0.40 -3.10
C SER A 255 -12.58 0.55 -2.27
N GLY A 256 -12.97 0.90 -1.05
CA GLY A 256 -12.07 1.45 -0.05
C GLY A 256 -12.48 1.05 1.37
N ALA A 257 -11.80 1.63 2.36
CA ALA A 257 -12.21 1.58 3.75
C ALA A 257 -12.13 2.98 4.39
N PHE A 258 -13.24 3.46 4.94
CA PHE A 258 -13.23 4.62 5.83
C PHE A 258 -13.08 4.16 7.26
N GLY A 259 -12.25 4.83 8.06
CA GLY A 259 -11.95 4.39 9.41
C GLY A 259 -11.82 5.52 10.41
N VAL A 260 -12.22 5.25 11.65
CA VAL A 260 -11.89 6.04 12.84
C VAL A 260 -11.16 5.14 13.83
N VAL A 261 -10.04 5.64 14.35
CA VAL A 261 -9.18 4.94 15.30
C VAL A 261 -8.96 5.83 16.51
N ALA A 262 -9.31 5.32 17.69
CA ALA A 262 -9.13 6.04 18.95
C ALA A 262 -8.30 5.20 19.93
N THR A 263 -7.26 5.79 20.50
CA THR A 263 -6.43 5.15 21.53
C THR A 263 -6.92 5.63 22.90
N ALA A 264 -7.42 4.71 23.72
CA ALA A 264 -8.02 5.01 25.02
C ALA A 264 -6.96 5.45 26.04
N ARG A 265 -7.30 6.42 26.90
CA ARG A 265 -6.49 6.67 28.10
C ARG A 265 -6.65 5.52 29.10
N PRO A 266 -5.70 5.34 30.04
CA PRO A 266 -5.81 4.33 31.09
C PRO A 266 -7.16 4.41 31.83
N SER A 267 -7.76 3.25 32.06
CA SER A 267 -9.03 3.07 32.78
C SER A 267 -10.28 3.64 32.09
N GLN A 268 -10.19 4.08 30.84
CA GLN A 268 -11.35 4.51 30.05
C GLN A 268 -11.97 3.32 29.33
N ARG A 269 -13.30 3.35 29.16
CA ARG A 269 -14.01 2.25 28.51
C ARG A 269 -14.17 2.48 27.01
N LEU A 270 -13.91 1.45 26.21
CA LEU A 270 -14.03 1.54 24.75
C LEU A 270 -15.46 1.82 24.27
N ASP A 271 -16.50 1.31 24.95
CA ASP A 271 -17.90 1.56 24.59
C ASP A 271 -18.31 3.01 24.84
N GLU A 272 -17.71 3.70 25.82
CA GLU A 272 -17.93 5.13 26.00
C GLU A 272 -17.28 5.94 24.87
N ILE A 273 -16.06 5.58 24.49
CA ILE A 273 -15.34 6.22 23.38
C ILE A 273 -16.12 6.02 22.07
N GLU A 274 -16.58 4.80 21.79
CA GLU A 274 -17.41 4.46 20.64
C GLU A 274 -18.66 5.33 20.57
N ARG A 275 -19.45 5.37 21.66
CA ARG A 275 -20.66 6.20 21.74
C ARG A 275 -20.38 7.67 21.45
N VAL A 276 -19.28 8.22 21.99
CA VAL A 276 -18.92 9.62 21.75
C VAL A 276 -18.50 9.85 20.29
N ILE A 277 -17.82 8.89 19.66
CA ILE A 277 -17.51 8.96 18.22
C ILE A 277 -18.79 8.96 17.40
N ASP A 278 -19.72 8.05 17.67
CA ASP A 278 -20.99 7.96 16.94
C ASP A 278 -21.79 9.25 17.05
N GLU A 279 -21.91 9.82 18.26
CA GLU A 279 -22.58 11.11 18.47
C GLU A 279 -21.93 12.26 17.70
N GLU A 280 -20.60 12.29 17.59
CA GLU A 280 -19.91 13.31 16.79
C GLU A 280 -20.10 13.12 15.29
N ILE A 281 -20.08 11.87 14.81
CA ILE A 281 -20.34 11.56 13.41
C ILE A 281 -21.78 11.92 13.04
N GLU A 282 -22.77 11.61 13.89
CA GLU A 282 -24.16 12.01 13.70
C GLU A 282 -24.32 13.53 13.69
N ARG A 283 -23.71 14.24 14.64
CA ARG A 283 -23.70 15.71 14.65
C ARG A 283 -23.12 16.29 13.37
N PHE A 284 -22.00 15.73 12.89
CA PHE A 284 -21.36 16.16 11.66
C PHE A 284 -22.28 15.93 10.45
N ALA A 285 -22.90 14.75 10.34
CA ALA A 285 -23.82 14.42 9.27
C ALA A 285 -25.05 15.34 9.21
N LEU A 286 -25.55 15.80 10.36
CA LEU A 286 -26.71 16.69 10.44
C LEU A 286 -26.38 18.16 10.15
N THR A 287 -25.21 18.63 10.59
CA THR A 287 -24.87 20.07 10.57
C THR A 287 -23.97 20.48 9.42
N GLY A 288 -23.14 19.57 8.90
CA GLY A 288 -22.13 19.86 7.87
C GLY A 288 -21.07 20.88 8.29
N ASP A 289 -21.08 21.31 9.56
CA ASP A 289 -20.22 22.40 10.04
C ASP A 289 -18.78 21.89 10.29
N VAL A 290 -17.81 22.77 10.15
CA VAL A 290 -16.37 22.46 10.34
C VAL A 290 -15.91 22.60 11.79
N GLY A 291 -16.77 23.11 12.68
CA GLY A 291 -16.54 23.22 14.12
C GLY A 291 -16.30 24.64 14.62
#